data_AF-A0A524LZY2-F1
#
_entry.id   AF-A0A524LZY2-F1
#
_cell.length_a   1.000
_cell.length_b   1.000
_cell.length_c   1.000
_cell.angle_alpha   90.00
_cell.angle_beta   90.00
_cell.angle_gamma   90.00
#
_symmetry.space_group_name_H-M   'P 1'
#
loop_
_entity.id
_entity.type
_entity.pdbx_description
1 polymer ?
#
loop_
_entity_poly.entity_id
_entity_poly.type
_entity_poly.pdbx_seq_one_letter_code
_entity_poly.pdbx_strand_id
1 'polypeptide(L)'
;MHPGRVLERYVAVACCFGIYFFRCLIDDLRQLATQAGSLHRDYLGYSVVRPVAQKCIGRTVLDPKMLAGERFGKNFFCLRTPFRSHFYGTQFHIDGYPYTSQDADATVCAHSALWGVCRYLSERYSAYPELHPFDLIRMTSNTAGRTAPYRGMTYTDYSKILSEFGAHPVIVRARDDEATVLDPEQFKNIYAYVESGFPVLASLRLSSGGGHVVSLMGHTINIDATPPKDSEYVDSSHFLKQFVVVDDNAFPYQPLGYADDPDNYAGRLYSQGTSPVGTPAPRNSIDSIVTAVCPLPEKAFLLAELARRKLMQFVRDQRTLIATAGPPPYVCRQFITTSYSLKAHKLKLAREMPVFGNSFHYLTTFVPMPHFVWVMEVAPLAAYRNGLCTAEFVLDATSGKYDHGLLYMRIGSRLMVSGSTNWVKVDSEQSSWSLYRHNLGEGAVQP
;
A
#
# COMPACT_ATOMS: atom_id res chain seq x y z
N MET A 1 18.57 56.06 30.97
CA MET A 1 18.39 54.60 30.99
C MET A 1 17.36 54.27 32.07
N HIS A 2 16.18 53.82 31.68
CA HIS A 2 15.23 53.16 32.58
C HIS A 2 14.96 51.76 32.03
N PRO A 3 15.00 50.72 32.87
CA PRO A 3 14.78 49.35 32.46
C PRO A 3 13.30 49.12 32.15
N GLY A 4 13.05 48.24 31.19
CA GLY A 4 11.76 48.02 30.57
C GLY A 4 10.64 47.58 31.50
N ARG A 5 9.43 47.76 30.98
CA ARG A 5 8.26 46.94 31.30
C ARG A 5 7.64 46.49 29.99
N VAL A 6 8.09 45.33 29.52
CA VAL A 6 7.28 44.45 28.69
C VAL A 6 6.20 43.93 29.63
N LEU A 7 4.93 44.28 29.38
CA LEU A 7 3.80 43.59 29.97
C LEU A 7 3.18 42.74 28.87
N GLU A 8 3.85 41.63 28.60
CA GLU A 8 3.25 40.47 27.95
C GLU A 8 2.14 39.94 28.85
N ARG A 9 0.90 40.03 28.37
CA ARG A 9 -0.17 39.11 28.71
C ARG A 9 -0.83 38.66 27.42
N TYR A 10 -0.09 37.89 26.62
CA TYR A 10 -0.75 36.95 25.71
C TYR A 10 -1.13 35.73 26.53
N VAL A 11 -2.42 35.62 26.86
CA VAL A 11 -3.02 34.34 27.18
C VAL A 11 -2.83 33.49 25.92
N ALA A 12 -1.84 32.60 25.95
CA ALA A 12 -1.62 31.65 24.87
C ALA A 12 -2.84 30.72 24.82
N VAL A 13 -3.79 31.04 23.93
CA VAL A 13 -4.74 30.04 23.47
C VAL A 13 -3.89 28.96 22.82
N ALA A 14 -3.94 27.74 23.36
CA ALA A 14 -3.23 26.59 22.84
C ALA A 14 -3.78 26.29 21.43
N CYS A 15 -3.17 26.88 20.40
CA CYS A 15 -3.58 26.73 19.01
C CYS A 15 -2.70 25.70 18.30
N CYS A 16 -3.31 24.98 17.35
CA CYS A 16 -2.55 24.18 16.39
C CYS A 16 -1.93 25.10 15.33
N PHE A 17 -0.71 24.81 14.90
CA PHE A 17 0.00 25.56 13.84
C PHE A 17 0.23 24.68 12.62
N GLY A 18 -0.08 25.19 11.43
CA GLY A 18 0.25 24.53 10.17
C GLY A 18 1.65 24.91 9.69
N ILE A 19 2.49 23.92 9.40
CA ILE A 19 3.79 24.06 8.75
C ILE A 19 3.65 23.53 7.33
N TYR A 20 4.12 24.30 6.36
CA TYR A 20 4.08 23.97 4.94
C TYR A 20 5.50 23.87 4.41
N PHE A 21 5.79 22.82 3.66
CA PHE A 21 7.14 22.51 3.20
C PHE A 21 7.25 22.79 1.70
N PHE A 22 8.28 23.55 1.31
CA PHE A 22 8.62 23.83 -0.07
C PHE A 22 10.10 23.51 -0.31
N ARG A 23 10.43 23.06 -1.52
CA ARG A 23 11.81 22.83 -1.95
C ARG A 23 12.56 24.14 -2.16
N CYS A 24 11.86 25.17 -2.62
CA CYS A 24 12.40 26.49 -2.82
C CYS A 24 12.28 27.32 -1.54
N LEU A 25 13.19 28.29 -1.38
CA LEU A 25 13.03 29.35 -0.39
C LEU A 25 11.88 30.27 -0.83
N ILE A 26 11.04 30.68 0.13
CA ILE A 26 9.99 31.68 -0.10
C ILE A 26 10.35 32.91 0.72
N ASP A 27 10.94 33.90 0.07
CA ASP A 27 11.40 35.14 0.72
C ASP A 27 10.25 36.12 1.02
N ASP A 28 9.16 36.00 0.28
CA ASP A 28 7.99 36.88 0.39
C ASP A 28 6.70 36.09 0.25
N LEU A 29 5.85 36.11 1.28
CA LEU A 29 4.57 35.39 1.28
C LEU A 29 3.63 35.81 0.14
N ARG A 30 3.79 37.01 -0.45
CA ARG A 30 3.03 37.44 -1.63
C ARG A 30 3.31 36.57 -2.86
N GLN A 31 4.45 35.88 -2.90
CA GLN A 31 4.76 34.90 -3.96
C GLN A 31 3.74 33.77 -3.98
N LEU A 32 3.13 33.42 -2.84
CA LEU A 32 2.14 32.34 -2.78
C LEU A 32 0.85 32.69 -3.55
N ALA A 33 0.47 33.97 -3.57
CA ALA A 33 -0.68 34.44 -4.34
C ALA A 33 -0.33 34.75 -5.81
N THR A 34 0.89 35.18 -6.10
CA THR A 34 1.29 35.69 -7.43
C THR A 34 2.03 34.67 -8.29
N GLN A 35 2.60 33.63 -7.68
CA GLN A 35 3.46 32.61 -8.32
C GLN A 35 3.03 31.18 -7.93
N ALA A 36 1.76 30.97 -7.59
CA ALA A 36 1.22 29.69 -7.14
C ALA A 36 1.59 28.52 -8.08
N GLY A 37 1.54 28.73 -9.41
CA GLY A 37 1.83 27.69 -10.39
C GLY A 37 3.25 27.14 -10.36
N SER A 38 4.27 27.98 -10.11
CA SER A 38 5.66 27.49 -9.93
C SER A 38 5.83 26.83 -8.57
N LEU A 39 5.28 27.43 -7.51
CA LEU A 39 5.37 26.91 -6.14
C LEU A 39 4.67 25.56 -5.95
N HIS A 40 3.64 25.27 -6.75
CA HIS A 40 2.99 23.96 -6.77
C HIS A 40 3.97 22.82 -7.08
N ARG A 41 4.95 23.04 -7.96
CA ARG A 41 5.95 22.02 -8.32
C ARG A 41 6.99 21.82 -7.21
N ASP A 42 7.20 22.85 -6.39
CA ASP A 42 8.13 22.83 -5.27
C ASP A 42 7.45 22.48 -3.94
N TYR A 43 6.12 22.33 -3.91
CA TYR A 43 5.36 22.00 -2.70
C TYR A 43 5.59 20.54 -2.29
N LEU A 44 6.05 20.35 -1.06
CA LEU A 44 6.44 19.04 -0.50
C LEU A 44 5.39 18.46 0.45
N GLY A 45 4.42 19.28 0.87
CA GLY A 45 3.34 18.89 1.77
C GLY A 45 3.24 19.76 3.02
N TYR A 46 2.60 19.25 4.05
CA TYR A 46 2.34 19.99 5.29
C TYR A 46 2.34 19.09 6.52
N SER A 47 2.47 19.71 7.69
CA SER A 47 2.29 19.09 8.99
C SER A 47 1.58 20.06 9.92
N VAL A 48 0.67 19.55 10.74
CA VAL A 48 0.03 20.32 11.82
C VAL A 48 0.74 20.02 13.14
N VAL A 49 1.24 21.05 13.81
CA VAL A 49 1.80 20.96 15.16
C VAL A 49 0.71 21.26 16.18
N ARG A 50 0.41 20.28 17.02
CA ARG A 50 -0.55 20.37 18.14
C ARG A 50 0.15 20.97 19.37
N PRO A 51 -0.57 21.73 20.21
CA PRO A 51 -0.02 22.37 21.40
C PRO A 51 0.09 21.38 22.58
N VAL A 52 0.72 20.22 22.35
CA VAL A 52 1.00 19.18 23.37
C VAL A 52 2.50 18.98 23.48
N ALA A 53 3.00 18.76 24.70
CA ALA A 53 4.44 18.73 24.97
C ALA A 53 5.16 17.52 24.34
N GLN A 54 4.46 16.40 24.19
CA GLN A 54 4.97 15.17 23.60
C GLN A 54 4.11 14.76 22.41
N LYS A 55 4.71 14.12 21.40
CA LYS A 55 4.01 13.65 20.19
C LYS A 55 3.14 14.74 19.55
N CYS A 56 3.68 15.96 19.45
CA CYS A 56 2.97 17.15 18.95
C CYS A 56 2.60 17.09 17.47
N ILE A 57 3.16 16.16 16.70
CA ILE A 57 2.88 16.04 15.27
C ILE A 57 1.47 15.48 15.07
N GLY A 58 0.60 16.30 14.49
CA GLY A 58 -0.75 15.94 14.07
C GLY A 58 -0.79 15.57 12.59
N ARG A 59 -1.91 15.92 11.94
CA ARG A 59 -2.16 15.60 10.53
C ARG A 59 -1.00 16.10 9.66
N THR A 60 -0.37 15.16 8.97
CA THR A 60 0.79 15.39 8.13
C THR A 60 0.61 14.63 6.84
N VAL A 61 0.89 15.28 5.72
CA VAL A 61 0.93 14.65 4.39
C VAL A 61 2.14 15.22 3.68
N LEU A 62 3.04 14.34 3.26
CA LEU A 62 4.28 14.71 2.58
C LEU A 62 4.43 13.87 1.31
N ASP A 63 5.01 14.43 0.25
CA ASP A 63 5.27 13.64 -0.97
C ASP A 63 6.42 12.66 -0.74
N PRO A 64 6.16 11.34 -0.75
CA PRO A 64 7.21 10.36 -0.52
C PRO A 64 8.26 10.38 -1.63
N LYS A 65 7.95 10.78 -2.88
CA LYS A 65 8.94 10.85 -3.96
C LYS A 65 9.99 11.93 -3.70
N MET A 66 9.57 13.01 -3.05
CA MET A 66 10.46 14.13 -2.74
C MET A 66 11.24 13.90 -1.44
N LEU A 67 10.71 13.07 -0.52
CA LEU A 67 11.38 12.66 0.72
C LEU A 67 12.31 11.46 0.54
N ALA A 68 11.96 10.56 -0.37
CA ALA A 68 12.73 9.35 -0.67
C ALA A 68 14.05 9.67 -1.37
N GLY A 69 14.12 10.74 -2.18
CA GLY A 69 15.33 11.06 -2.97
C GLY A 69 15.88 9.82 -3.71
N GLU A 70 17.22 9.70 -3.74
CA GLU A 70 17.92 8.51 -4.27
C GLU A 70 17.81 7.27 -3.36
N ARG A 71 17.29 7.39 -2.13
CA ARG A 71 17.33 6.34 -1.09
C ARG A 71 16.68 5.03 -1.50
N PHE A 72 15.59 5.08 -2.26
CA PHE A 72 14.85 3.88 -2.67
C PHE A 72 14.86 3.62 -4.19
N GLY A 73 15.42 4.54 -4.99
CA GLY A 73 15.55 4.38 -6.44
C GLY A 73 14.22 4.15 -7.19
N LYS A 74 14.28 3.43 -8.31
CA LYS A 74 13.11 3.10 -9.17
C LYS A 74 12.24 1.95 -8.65
N ASN A 75 12.61 1.33 -7.54
CA ASN A 75 11.95 0.14 -6.99
C ASN A 75 11.22 0.46 -5.69
N PHE A 76 10.58 1.63 -5.64
CA PHE A 76 9.82 2.13 -4.50
C PHE A 76 8.37 2.39 -4.91
N PHE A 77 7.45 1.63 -4.34
CA PHE A 77 6.03 1.66 -4.68
C PHE A 77 5.23 1.92 -3.42
N CYS A 78 4.41 2.97 -3.40
CA CYS A 78 3.60 3.28 -2.23
C CYS A 78 2.32 4.02 -2.56
N LEU A 79 1.34 3.87 -1.69
CA LEU A 79 0.06 4.53 -1.77
C LEU A 79 0.21 6.05 -1.71
N ARG A 80 -0.44 6.72 -2.64
CA ARG A 80 -0.52 8.18 -2.70
C ARG A 80 -1.91 8.58 -3.19
N THR A 81 -2.47 9.61 -2.58
CA THR A 81 -3.71 10.23 -3.02
C THR A 81 -3.56 11.75 -2.91
N PRO A 82 -4.17 12.55 -3.80
CA PRO A 82 -4.05 14.00 -3.77
C PRO A 82 -4.79 14.57 -2.57
N PHE A 83 -4.05 15.15 -1.62
CA PHE A 83 -4.59 15.93 -0.51
C PHE A 83 -4.57 17.41 -0.86
N ARG A 84 -5.65 18.11 -0.50
CA ARG A 84 -5.77 19.56 -0.66
C ARG A 84 -5.32 20.28 0.61
N SER A 85 -4.52 21.31 0.45
CA SER A 85 -4.20 22.27 1.52
C SER A 85 -4.51 23.68 1.05
N HIS A 86 -4.88 24.56 1.98
CA HIS A 86 -5.20 25.95 1.67
C HIS A 86 -4.27 26.86 2.45
N PHE A 87 -3.62 27.78 1.74
CA PHE A 87 -2.74 28.77 2.34
C PHE A 87 -3.01 30.15 1.74
N TYR A 88 -3.41 31.11 2.58
CA TYR A 88 -3.85 32.46 2.17
C TYR A 88 -4.82 32.46 0.98
N GLY A 89 -5.81 31.56 0.99
CA GLY A 89 -6.80 31.43 -0.08
C GLY A 89 -6.31 30.75 -1.36
N THR A 90 -5.02 30.42 -1.46
CA THR A 90 -4.46 29.60 -2.55
C THR A 90 -4.56 28.13 -2.19
N GLN A 91 -5.06 27.33 -3.12
CA GLN A 91 -5.18 25.89 -2.95
C GLN A 91 -3.93 25.20 -3.49
N PHE A 92 -3.30 24.36 -2.67
CA PHE A 92 -2.21 23.48 -3.07
C PHE A 92 -2.67 22.01 -3.02
N HIS A 93 -2.00 21.17 -3.81
CA HIS A 93 -2.24 19.73 -3.83
C HIS A 93 -0.94 18.98 -3.59
N ILE A 94 -1.00 17.90 -2.82
CA ILE A 94 0.13 17.03 -2.58
C ILE A 94 -0.30 15.56 -2.65
N ASP A 95 0.43 14.76 -3.41
CA ASP A 95 0.23 13.31 -3.47
C ASP A 95 0.97 12.65 -2.30
N GLY A 96 0.25 12.13 -1.32
CA GLY A 96 0.88 11.47 -0.18
C GLY A 96 -0.05 10.53 0.55
N TYR A 97 0.40 10.08 1.71
CA TYR A 97 -0.36 9.26 2.64
C TYR A 97 -0.46 9.96 4.00
N PRO A 98 -1.62 9.92 4.67
CA PRO A 98 -1.82 10.63 5.92
C PRO A 98 -1.03 10.02 7.07
N TYR A 99 -0.40 10.89 7.86
CA TYR A 99 0.31 10.57 9.09
C TYR A 99 -0.22 11.40 10.26
N THR A 100 -0.22 10.83 11.46
CA THR A 100 -0.36 11.53 12.73
C THR A 100 0.36 10.75 13.82
N SER A 101 0.99 11.42 14.79
CA SER A 101 1.47 10.74 15.99
C SER A 101 0.31 10.42 16.93
N GLN A 102 0.39 9.34 17.71
CA GLN A 102 -0.61 9.10 18.76
C GLN A 102 -0.52 10.19 19.84
N ASP A 103 -1.66 10.59 20.37
CA ASP A 103 -1.81 11.30 21.63
C ASP A 103 -1.84 10.28 22.78
N ALA A 104 -0.84 10.25 23.66
CA ALA A 104 -0.75 9.24 24.73
C ALA A 104 -1.93 9.29 25.72
N ASP A 105 -2.65 10.40 25.80
CA ASP A 105 -3.77 10.58 26.71
C ASP A 105 -5.10 10.06 26.15
N ALA A 106 -5.29 10.14 24.82
CA ALA A 106 -6.57 9.85 24.16
C ALA A 106 -6.52 8.70 23.14
N THR A 107 -5.36 8.45 22.53
CA THR A 107 -5.22 7.50 21.41
C THR A 107 -4.08 6.53 21.66
N VAL A 108 -4.16 5.37 21.01
CA VAL A 108 -3.08 4.37 20.99
C VAL A 108 -2.62 4.15 19.56
N CYS A 109 -1.52 3.43 19.34
CA CYS A 109 -0.91 3.21 18.03
C CYS A 109 -1.92 2.72 16.99
N ALA A 110 -2.82 1.81 17.38
CA ALA A 110 -3.88 1.31 16.52
C ALA A 110 -4.85 2.41 16.05
N HIS A 111 -5.18 3.40 16.88
CA HIS A 111 -6.01 4.54 16.47
C HIS A 111 -5.30 5.40 15.42
N SER A 112 -4.00 5.67 15.60
CA SER A 112 -3.22 6.45 14.62
C SER A 112 -3.11 5.73 13.29
N ALA A 113 -2.79 4.43 13.31
CA ALA A 113 -2.72 3.61 12.10
C ALA A 113 -4.08 3.52 11.40
N LEU A 114 -5.14 3.23 12.16
CA LEU A 114 -6.52 3.15 11.65
C LEU A 114 -7.01 4.48 11.08
N TRP A 115 -6.69 5.61 11.73
CA TRP A 115 -6.98 6.93 11.19
C TRP A 115 -6.28 7.15 9.85
N GLY A 116 -5.00 6.77 9.73
CA GLY A 116 -4.27 6.85 8.48
C GLY A 116 -4.93 6.03 7.35
N VAL A 117 -5.30 4.78 7.64
CA VAL A 117 -6.03 3.90 6.72
C VAL A 117 -7.36 4.52 6.28
N CYS A 118 -8.22 4.88 7.24
CA CYS A 118 -9.53 5.43 6.95
C CYS A 118 -9.40 6.75 6.18
N ARG A 119 -8.53 7.67 6.62
CA ARG A 119 -8.35 8.96 5.95
C ARG A 119 -7.85 8.81 4.52
N TYR A 120 -6.93 7.87 4.26
CA TYR A 120 -6.49 7.57 2.89
C TYR A 120 -7.66 7.08 2.03
N LEU A 121 -8.46 6.15 2.54
CA LEU A 121 -9.60 5.59 1.82
C LEU A 121 -10.68 6.65 1.53
N SER A 122 -10.99 7.52 2.50
CA SER A 122 -11.96 8.63 2.33
C SER A 122 -11.51 9.65 1.28
N GLU A 123 -10.22 9.99 1.26
CA GLU A 123 -9.69 10.94 0.27
C GLU A 123 -9.65 10.30 -1.13
N ARG A 124 -9.28 9.02 -1.20
CA ARG A 124 -9.06 8.33 -2.48
C ARG A 124 -10.37 7.89 -3.15
N TYR A 125 -11.40 7.57 -2.35
CA TYR A 125 -12.66 7.02 -2.84
C TYR A 125 -13.85 7.69 -2.14
N SER A 126 -14.74 8.29 -2.93
CA SER A 126 -15.96 8.95 -2.44
C SER A 126 -16.96 8.01 -1.74
N ALA A 127 -16.73 6.70 -1.80
CA ALA A 127 -17.57 5.70 -1.13
C ALA A 127 -17.34 5.65 0.39
N TYR A 128 -16.19 6.14 0.89
CA TYR A 128 -15.87 6.10 2.31
C TYR A 128 -16.04 7.48 2.97
N PRO A 129 -16.68 7.57 4.15
CA PRO A 129 -16.85 8.84 4.87
C PRO A 129 -15.52 9.33 5.43
N GLU A 130 -15.36 10.63 5.72
CA GLU A 130 -14.23 11.09 6.54
C GLU A 130 -14.49 10.75 8.02
N LEU A 131 -13.51 10.11 8.67
CA LEU A 131 -13.49 9.91 10.12
C LEU A 131 -12.46 10.80 10.80
N HIS A 132 -12.80 11.33 11.96
CA HIS A 132 -11.89 12.05 12.84
C HIS A 132 -11.40 11.13 13.98
N PRO A 133 -10.25 11.45 14.62
CA PRO A 133 -9.73 10.66 15.74
C PRO A 133 -10.76 10.42 16.85
N PHE A 134 -11.63 11.40 17.13
CA PHE A 134 -12.69 11.27 18.11
C PHE A 134 -13.76 10.23 17.74
N ASP A 135 -14.07 10.09 16.45
CA ASP A 135 -15.03 9.09 15.98
C ASP A 135 -14.47 7.69 16.21
N LEU A 136 -13.18 7.46 15.92
CA LEU A 136 -12.51 6.18 16.17
C LEU A 136 -12.50 5.82 17.65
N ILE A 137 -12.26 6.80 18.53
CA ILE A 137 -12.32 6.60 19.98
C ILE A 137 -13.73 6.15 20.40
N ARG A 138 -14.78 6.77 19.84
CA ARG A 138 -16.19 6.39 20.10
C ARG A 138 -16.54 5.01 19.55
N MET A 139 -16.03 4.65 18.39
CA MET A 139 -16.26 3.33 17.77
C MET A 139 -15.53 2.20 18.51
N THR A 140 -14.56 2.55 19.36
CA THR A 140 -13.80 1.58 20.16
C THR A 140 -14.55 1.12 21.42
N SER A 141 -15.55 1.88 21.91
CA SER A 141 -16.27 1.52 23.14
C SER A 141 -17.33 0.46 22.91
N ASN A 142 -17.15 -0.73 23.50
CA ASN A 142 -18.26 -1.54 24.05
C ASN A 142 -17.86 -2.81 24.85
N THR A 143 -16.58 -3.13 25.08
CA THR A 143 -16.20 -4.43 25.67
C THR A 143 -15.53 -4.42 27.04
N ALA A 144 -15.02 -3.31 27.58
CA ALA A 144 -14.24 -3.35 28.83
C ALA A 144 -14.28 -2.11 29.77
N GLY A 145 -15.15 -1.12 29.55
CA GLY A 145 -15.26 0.06 30.43
C GLY A 145 -15.09 1.42 29.73
N ARG A 146 -14.39 2.38 30.37
CA ARG A 146 -14.25 3.78 29.92
C ARG A 146 -13.65 3.90 28.50
N THR A 147 -14.23 4.77 27.67
CA THR A 147 -13.81 5.06 26.28
C THR A 147 -12.41 5.71 26.18
N ALA A 148 -11.98 6.42 27.22
CA ALA A 148 -10.64 7.01 27.32
C ALA A 148 -10.16 7.04 28.79
N PRO A 149 -8.86 6.83 29.07
CA PRO A 149 -7.81 6.36 28.15
C PRO A 149 -7.96 4.85 27.84
N TYR A 150 -7.74 4.46 26.59
CA TYR A 150 -7.94 3.08 26.13
C TYR A 150 -6.68 2.22 26.31
N ARG A 151 -6.81 1.00 26.84
CA ARG A 151 -5.68 0.09 27.18
C ARG A 151 -5.27 -0.83 26.02
N GLY A 152 -4.92 -0.23 24.88
CA GLY A 152 -4.48 -0.96 23.69
C GLY A 152 -5.64 -1.62 22.92
N MET A 153 -5.46 -1.83 21.63
CA MET A 153 -6.50 -2.29 20.71
C MET A 153 -6.09 -3.58 20.02
N THR A 154 -6.97 -4.56 20.03
CA THR A 154 -6.74 -5.85 19.36
C THR A 154 -7.10 -5.78 17.88
N TYR A 155 -6.63 -6.75 17.08
CA TYR A 155 -7.03 -6.83 15.67
C TYR A 155 -8.52 -7.05 15.45
N THR A 156 -9.21 -7.67 16.42
CA THR A 156 -10.67 -7.80 16.38
C THR A 156 -11.37 -6.47 16.57
N ASP A 157 -10.80 -5.55 17.36
CA ASP A 157 -11.40 -4.24 17.61
C ASP A 157 -11.32 -3.35 16.37
N TYR A 158 -10.12 -3.16 15.79
CA TYR A 158 -10.01 -2.34 14.57
C TYR A 158 -10.65 -3.01 13.35
N SER A 159 -10.81 -4.34 13.33
CA SER A 159 -11.65 -5.00 12.31
C SER A 159 -13.12 -4.57 12.43
N LYS A 160 -13.69 -4.53 13.63
CA LYS A 160 -15.07 -4.05 13.82
C LYS A 160 -15.22 -2.60 13.37
N ILE A 161 -14.27 -1.74 13.72
CA ILE A 161 -14.28 -0.33 13.31
C ILE A 161 -14.19 -0.21 11.79
N LEU A 162 -13.34 -1.01 11.11
CA LEU A 162 -13.27 -1.04 9.66
C LEU A 162 -14.59 -1.51 9.02
N SER A 163 -15.28 -2.49 9.62
CA SER A 163 -16.61 -2.92 9.17
C SER A 163 -17.65 -1.80 9.29
N GLU A 164 -17.68 -1.09 10.43
CA GLU A 164 -18.58 0.06 10.64
C GLU A 164 -18.23 1.25 9.74
N PHE A 165 -16.96 1.40 9.36
CA PHE A 165 -16.48 2.38 8.39
C PHE A 165 -16.93 2.07 6.94
N GLY A 166 -17.47 0.86 6.69
CA GLY A 166 -17.92 0.42 5.36
C GLY A 166 -16.88 -0.40 4.58
N ALA A 167 -15.77 -0.81 5.21
CA ALA A 167 -14.86 -1.80 4.65
C ALA A 167 -15.27 -3.23 5.06
N HIS A 168 -14.64 -4.21 4.44
CA HIS A 168 -14.88 -5.63 4.67
C HIS A 168 -13.53 -6.27 5.04
N PRO A 169 -13.11 -6.13 6.30
CA PRO A 169 -11.76 -6.47 6.71
C PRO A 169 -11.48 -7.97 6.57
N VAL A 170 -10.33 -8.29 5.97
CA VAL A 170 -9.78 -9.65 5.92
C VAL A 170 -8.61 -9.74 6.88
N ILE A 171 -8.72 -10.67 7.83
CA ILE A 171 -7.68 -10.95 8.81
C ILE A 171 -6.78 -12.05 8.26
N VAL A 172 -5.49 -11.74 8.15
CA VAL A 172 -4.43 -12.69 7.80
C VAL A 172 -3.58 -12.90 9.06
N ARG A 173 -3.62 -14.10 9.62
CA ARG A 173 -2.73 -14.49 10.71
C ARG A 173 -1.39 -14.86 10.10
N ALA A 174 -0.39 -13.99 10.28
CA ALA A 174 0.86 -14.06 9.53
C ALA A 174 1.78 -15.17 10.04
N ARG A 175 1.59 -15.59 11.29
CA ARG A 175 2.26 -16.71 11.94
C ARG A 175 1.42 -17.20 13.13
N ASP A 176 1.68 -18.42 13.57
CA ASP A 176 1.14 -18.92 14.84
C ASP A 176 1.74 -18.17 16.03
N ASP A 177 1.03 -18.16 17.16
CA ASP A 177 1.46 -17.41 18.34
C ASP A 177 2.82 -17.85 18.90
N GLU A 178 3.21 -19.10 18.71
CA GLU A 178 4.51 -19.64 19.15
C GLU A 178 5.61 -19.52 18.08
N ALA A 179 5.25 -19.17 16.84
CA ALA A 179 6.19 -19.11 15.73
C ALA A 179 6.97 -17.79 15.71
N THR A 180 8.26 -17.88 15.37
CA THR A 180 9.15 -16.72 15.26
C THR A 180 9.30 -16.20 13.83
N VAL A 181 8.88 -16.99 12.84
CA VAL A 181 8.98 -16.70 11.40
C VAL A 181 7.57 -16.66 10.79
N LEU A 182 7.40 -15.87 9.73
CA LEU A 182 6.14 -15.81 8.99
C LEU A 182 5.82 -17.12 8.27
N ASP A 183 4.55 -17.48 8.24
CA ASP A 183 4.06 -18.49 7.31
C ASP A 183 4.21 -17.97 5.87
N PRO A 184 4.93 -18.69 4.98
CA PRO A 184 5.19 -18.22 3.63
C PRO A 184 3.93 -17.99 2.78
N GLU A 185 2.87 -18.76 3.00
CA GLU A 185 1.61 -18.62 2.26
C GLU A 185 0.80 -17.42 2.77
N GLN A 186 0.82 -17.17 4.07
CA GLN A 186 0.20 -15.99 4.67
C GLN A 186 0.97 -14.71 4.30
N PHE A 187 2.30 -14.78 4.23
CA PHE A 187 3.12 -13.68 3.74
C PHE A 187 2.78 -13.30 2.29
N LYS A 188 2.62 -14.30 1.40
CA LYS A 188 2.13 -14.06 0.03
C LYS A 188 0.77 -13.36 0.01
N ASN A 189 -0.15 -13.73 0.92
CA ASN A 189 -1.46 -13.08 1.03
C ASN A 189 -1.32 -11.61 1.47
N ILE A 190 -0.48 -11.31 2.47
CA ILE A 190 -0.21 -9.93 2.92
C ILE A 190 0.39 -9.12 1.77
N TYR A 191 1.43 -9.65 1.12
CA TYR A 191 2.08 -9.01 -0.02
C TYR A 191 1.09 -8.73 -1.15
N ALA A 192 0.24 -9.70 -1.52
CA ALA A 192 -0.76 -9.52 -2.55
C ALA A 192 -1.72 -8.36 -2.24
N TYR A 193 -2.15 -8.18 -0.99
CA TYR A 193 -3.00 -7.04 -0.62
C TYR A 193 -2.28 -5.70 -0.67
N VAL A 194 -1.02 -5.64 -0.25
CA VAL A 194 -0.19 -4.44 -0.41
C VAL A 194 0.03 -4.13 -1.89
N GLU A 195 0.36 -5.13 -2.72
CA GLU A 195 0.50 -5.03 -4.18
C GLU A 195 -0.78 -4.54 -4.86
N SER A 196 -1.92 -4.90 -4.28
CA SER A 196 -3.24 -4.51 -4.73
C SER A 196 -3.60 -3.06 -4.41
N GLY A 197 -2.75 -2.35 -3.68
CA GLY A 197 -2.96 -0.95 -3.34
C GLY A 197 -3.88 -0.75 -2.15
N PHE A 198 -3.97 -1.73 -1.25
CA PHE A 198 -4.69 -1.57 0.02
C PHE A 198 -3.73 -1.16 1.16
N PRO A 199 -4.12 -0.20 2.00
CA PRO A 199 -3.40 0.09 3.23
C PRO A 199 -3.70 -0.99 4.29
N VAL A 200 -2.73 -1.85 4.56
CA VAL A 200 -2.92 -3.01 5.46
C VAL A 200 -2.47 -2.65 6.87
N LEU A 201 -3.33 -2.84 7.87
CA LEU A 201 -2.94 -2.69 9.28
C LEU A 201 -2.14 -3.93 9.69
N ALA A 202 -0.90 -3.77 10.14
CA ALA A 202 -0.07 -4.87 10.64
C ALA A 202 0.17 -4.73 12.13
N SER A 203 -0.24 -5.73 12.90
CA SER A 203 0.14 -5.90 14.30
C SER A 203 1.52 -6.56 14.38
N LEU A 204 2.44 -5.90 15.06
CA LEU A 204 3.79 -6.35 15.34
C LEU A 204 3.90 -6.84 16.79
N ARG A 205 4.63 -7.93 17.01
CA ARG A 205 5.09 -8.32 18.36
C ARG A 205 6.50 -7.81 18.58
N LEU A 206 6.66 -6.88 19.52
CA LEU A 206 7.96 -6.25 19.79
C LEU A 206 8.84 -7.15 20.66
N SER A 207 10.15 -7.15 20.40
CA SER A 207 11.08 -7.99 21.15
C SER A 207 11.33 -7.50 22.58
N SER A 208 11.09 -6.20 22.83
CA SER A 208 11.00 -5.60 24.16
C SER A 208 9.77 -6.04 24.97
N GLY A 209 8.87 -6.82 24.38
CA GLY A 209 7.54 -7.10 24.92
C GLY A 209 6.50 -6.07 24.45
N GLY A 210 5.23 -6.51 24.40
CA GLY A 210 4.10 -5.70 23.93
C GLY A 210 3.80 -5.84 22.43
N GLY A 211 2.70 -5.21 22.03
CA GLY A 211 2.25 -5.15 20.64
C GLY A 211 2.32 -3.73 20.09
N HIS A 212 2.54 -3.61 18.78
CA HIS A 212 2.48 -2.35 18.05
C HIS A 212 1.64 -2.50 16.79
N VAL A 213 1.09 -1.41 16.28
CA VAL A 213 0.29 -1.42 15.04
C VAL A 213 0.81 -0.36 14.09
N VAL A 214 1.07 -0.78 12.85
CA VAL A 214 1.54 0.09 11.77
C VAL A 214 0.65 -0.08 10.53
N SER A 215 0.66 0.90 9.62
CA SER A 215 0.06 0.72 8.29
C SER A 215 1.13 0.34 7.28
N LEU A 216 0.98 -0.81 6.62
CA LEU A 216 1.73 -1.16 5.42
C LEU A 216 1.07 -0.46 4.23
N MET A 217 1.81 0.41 3.56
CA MET A 217 1.29 1.29 2.52
C MET A 217 2.08 1.20 1.22
N GLY A 218 2.87 0.15 1.05
CA GLY A 218 3.73 -0.02 -0.11
C GLY A 218 4.89 -0.96 0.18
N HIS A 219 5.83 -1.01 -0.74
CA HIS A 219 7.03 -1.83 -0.63
C HIS A 219 8.16 -1.35 -1.53
N THR A 220 9.34 -1.92 -1.28
CA THR A 220 10.48 -1.87 -2.18
C THR A 220 10.83 -3.25 -2.70
N ILE A 221 11.40 -3.31 -3.90
CA ILE A 221 11.76 -4.56 -4.57
C ILE A 221 13.28 -4.66 -4.77
N ASN A 222 13.85 -5.82 -4.43
CA ASN A 222 15.17 -6.25 -4.90
C ASN A 222 15.00 -7.11 -6.16
N ILE A 223 14.95 -6.46 -7.33
CA ILE A 223 14.65 -7.12 -8.60
C ILE A 223 15.75 -8.10 -9.05
N ASP A 224 16.97 -7.93 -8.52
CA ASP A 224 18.13 -8.75 -8.81
C ASP A 224 18.26 -9.95 -7.86
N ALA A 225 17.36 -10.10 -6.89
CA ALA A 225 17.33 -11.25 -6.00
C ALA A 225 17.36 -12.57 -6.79
N THR A 226 18.20 -13.50 -6.32
CA THR A 226 18.32 -14.82 -6.92
C THR A 226 17.08 -15.63 -6.55
N PRO A 227 16.32 -16.18 -7.51
CA PRO A 227 15.18 -17.04 -7.22
C PRO A 227 15.62 -18.34 -6.53
N PRO A 228 14.72 -19.03 -5.82
CA PRO A 228 15.02 -20.34 -5.24
C PRO A 228 15.45 -21.34 -6.32
N LYS A 229 16.44 -22.20 -6.00
CA LYS A 229 16.90 -23.25 -6.91
C LYS A 229 15.75 -24.20 -7.24
N ASP A 230 15.75 -24.72 -8.47
CA ASP A 230 14.81 -25.74 -8.97
C ASP A 230 13.31 -25.35 -8.92
N SER A 231 12.99 -24.07 -8.69
CA SER A 231 11.62 -23.58 -8.71
C SER A 231 11.22 -23.14 -10.11
N GLU A 232 10.30 -23.87 -10.76
CA GLU A 232 9.77 -23.46 -12.07
C GLU A 232 8.96 -22.15 -11.98
N TYR A 233 8.23 -21.96 -10.89
CA TYR A 233 7.41 -20.78 -10.63
C TYR A 233 7.85 -20.11 -9.32
N VAL A 234 7.99 -18.79 -9.36
CA VAL A 234 8.44 -17.96 -8.24
C VAL A 234 7.38 -16.90 -7.99
N ASP A 235 6.89 -16.80 -6.76
CA ASP A 235 5.96 -15.74 -6.39
C ASP A 235 6.69 -14.40 -6.34
N SER A 236 6.07 -13.32 -6.81
CA SER A 236 6.68 -11.98 -6.81
C SER A 236 7.08 -11.47 -5.41
N SER A 237 6.46 -11.98 -4.34
CA SER A 237 6.84 -11.65 -2.95
C SER A 237 8.29 -12.05 -2.61
N HIS A 238 8.90 -12.98 -3.35
CA HIS A 238 10.32 -13.34 -3.22
C HIS A 238 11.26 -12.16 -3.46
N PHE A 239 10.85 -11.21 -4.31
CA PHE A 239 11.62 -10.02 -4.63
C PHE A 239 11.34 -8.86 -3.68
N LEU A 240 10.45 -9.02 -2.68
CA LEU A 240 10.24 -8.00 -1.65
C LEU A 240 11.55 -7.74 -0.92
N LYS A 241 11.98 -6.48 -0.88
CA LYS A 241 13.08 -6.05 -0.01
C LYS A 241 12.53 -5.57 1.34
N GLN A 242 11.59 -4.62 1.31
CA GLN A 242 10.99 -4.01 2.51
C GLN A 242 9.53 -3.69 2.29
N PHE A 243 8.72 -3.71 3.34
CA PHE A 243 7.45 -2.97 3.33
C PHE A 243 7.71 -1.49 3.63
N VAL A 244 6.93 -0.59 3.02
CA VAL A 244 6.90 0.83 3.34
C VAL A 244 5.78 1.06 4.34
N VAL A 245 6.11 1.62 5.50
CA VAL A 245 5.17 1.71 6.63
C VAL A 245 4.99 3.13 7.16
N VAL A 246 3.82 3.35 7.74
CA VAL A 246 3.52 4.50 8.61
C VAL A 246 3.42 3.98 10.03
N ASP A 247 4.30 4.50 10.88
CA ASP A 247 4.43 4.17 12.29
C ASP A 247 4.40 5.48 13.09
N ASP A 248 3.52 5.60 14.09
CA ASP A 248 3.32 6.83 14.84
C ASP A 248 4.53 7.24 15.69
N ASN A 249 5.48 6.32 15.93
CA ASN A 249 6.74 6.59 16.63
C ASN A 249 7.88 7.01 15.70
N ALA A 250 7.69 6.98 14.38
CA ALA A 250 8.71 7.31 13.41
C ALA A 250 8.22 8.37 12.42
N PHE A 251 9.16 8.95 11.67
CA PHE A 251 8.84 9.78 10.50
C PHE A 251 8.13 8.92 9.44
N PRO A 252 7.15 9.41 8.66
CA PRO A 252 6.41 8.57 7.70
C PRO A 252 7.31 7.91 6.64
N TYR A 253 6.78 6.87 6.00
CA TYR A 253 7.43 6.12 4.91
C TYR A 253 8.69 5.34 5.35
N GLN A 254 8.66 4.72 6.53
CA GLN A 254 9.78 3.92 6.99
C GLN A 254 9.88 2.56 6.28
N PRO A 255 11.10 2.07 6.00
CA PRO A 255 11.30 0.71 5.49
C PRO A 255 11.30 -0.32 6.63
N LEU A 256 10.29 -1.18 6.67
CA LEU A 256 10.26 -2.39 7.49
C LEU A 256 10.91 -3.53 6.70
N GLY A 257 12.14 -3.87 7.04
CA GLY A 257 12.95 -4.89 6.35
C GLY A 257 13.13 -6.16 7.16
N TYR A 258 13.90 -7.10 6.61
CA TYR A 258 14.38 -8.29 7.31
C TYR A 258 15.35 -7.91 8.45
N ALA A 259 15.65 -8.85 9.34
CA ALA A 259 16.44 -8.56 10.56
C ALA A 259 17.87 -8.10 10.28
N ASP A 260 18.44 -8.56 9.16
CA ASP A 260 19.78 -8.26 8.65
C ASP A 260 19.82 -7.05 7.71
N ASP A 261 18.67 -6.51 7.32
CA ASP A 261 18.58 -5.33 6.47
C ASP A 261 19.08 -4.08 7.23
N PRO A 262 20.15 -3.40 6.76
CA PRO A 262 20.71 -2.23 7.44
C PRO A 262 19.74 -1.04 7.50
N ASP A 263 18.77 -0.99 6.60
CA ASP A 263 17.78 0.07 6.53
C ASP A 263 16.55 -0.20 7.40
N ASN A 264 16.37 -1.42 7.93
CA ASN A 264 15.21 -1.81 8.72
C ASN A 264 15.01 -0.89 9.93
N TYR A 265 13.97 -0.07 9.88
CA TYR A 265 13.71 0.93 10.92
C TYR A 265 13.33 0.28 12.26
N ALA A 266 12.57 -0.82 12.23
CA ALA A 266 12.08 -1.49 13.44
C ALA A 266 13.24 -2.10 14.25
N GLY A 267 14.25 -2.63 13.54
CA GLY A 267 15.48 -3.11 14.14
C GLY A 267 16.23 -2.01 14.91
N ARG A 268 16.18 -0.76 14.45
CA ARG A 268 16.83 0.39 15.12
C ARG A 268 15.98 0.97 16.25
N LEU A 269 14.67 1.06 16.03
CA LEU A 269 13.74 1.77 16.93
C LEU A 269 13.29 0.92 18.11
N TYR A 270 13.07 -0.38 17.90
CA TYR A 270 12.42 -1.25 18.89
C TYR A 270 13.32 -2.33 19.47
N SER A 271 14.57 -2.46 19.01
CA SER A 271 15.47 -3.55 19.46
C SER A 271 16.35 -3.16 20.64
N GLN A 272 15.83 -2.35 21.56
CA GLN A 272 16.52 -1.93 22.78
C GLN A 272 16.05 -2.81 23.95
N GLY A 273 16.94 -3.65 24.48
CA GLY A 273 16.68 -4.46 25.67
C GLY A 273 17.42 -5.80 25.70
N THR A 274 17.59 -6.34 26.90
CA THR A 274 17.97 -7.73 27.14
C THR A 274 16.71 -8.59 27.22
N SER A 275 16.70 -9.74 26.54
CA SER A 275 15.72 -10.80 26.75
C SER A 275 15.60 -11.13 28.25
N PRO A 276 14.46 -11.67 28.74
CA PRO A 276 14.33 -12.15 30.12
C PRO A 276 15.43 -13.13 30.57
N VAL A 277 16.14 -13.75 29.61
CA VAL A 277 17.23 -14.72 29.83
C VAL A 277 18.63 -14.10 29.62
N GLY A 278 18.74 -12.76 29.53
CA GLY A 278 20.03 -12.06 29.43
C GLY A 278 20.71 -12.10 28.05
N THR A 279 20.05 -12.66 27.02
CA THR A 279 20.51 -12.60 25.63
C THR A 279 20.04 -11.31 24.94
N PRO A 280 20.75 -10.78 23.92
CA PRO A 280 20.24 -9.67 23.11
C PRO A 280 18.89 -10.05 22.52
N ALA A 281 17.87 -9.22 22.72
CA ALA A 281 16.56 -9.46 22.14
C ALA A 281 16.67 -9.49 20.60
N PRO A 282 15.96 -10.38 19.90
CA PRO A 282 16.01 -10.43 18.44
C PRO A 282 15.57 -9.09 17.85
N ARG A 283 16.20 -8.68 16.75
CA ARG A 283 15.85 -7.41 16.10
C ARG A 283 14.44 -7.49 15.51
N ASN A 284 13.60 -6.51 15.80
CA ASN A 284 12.30 -6.42 15.15
C ASN A 284 12.45 -6.21 13.64
N SER A 285 11.63 -6.89 12.84
CA SER A 285 11.72 -6.99 11.39
C SER A 285 10.34 -7.28 10.80
N ILE A 286 10.28 -7.52 9.48
CA ILE A 286 9.10 -8.09 8.80
C ILE A 286 8.57 -9.33 9.55
N ASP A 287 9.44 -10.18 10.09
CA ASP A 287 9.04 -11.38 10.83
C ASP A 287 8.32 -11.09 12.15
N SER A 288 8.32 -9.85 12.61
CA SER A 288 7.58 -9.42 13.80
C SER A 288 6.07 -9.30 13.55
N ILE A 289 5.61 -9.32 12.30
CA ILE A 289 4.18 -9.26 11.96
C ILE A 289 3.50 -10.54 12.48
N VAL A 290 2.49 -10.37 13.34
CA VAL A 290 1.66 -11.49 13.84
C VAL A 290 0.31 -11.56 13.13
N THR A 291 -0.25 -10.42 12.78
CA THR A 291 -1.56 -10.33 12.14
C THR A 291 -1.58 -9.11 11.24
N ALA A 292 -2.17 -9.28 10.06
CA ALA A 292 -2.42 -8.22 9.12
C ALA A 292 -3.91 -8.14 8.82
N VAL A 293 -4.48 -6.95 8.77
CA VAL A 293 -5.89 -6.73 8.45
C VAL A 293 -6.00 -5.81 7.25
N CYS A 294 -6.52 -6.36 6.16
CA CYS A 294 -6.71 -5.65 4.91
C CYS A 294 -8.17 -5.13 4.81
N PRO A 295 -8.39 -3.82 4.66
CA PRO A 295 -9.72 -3.24 4.48
C PRO A 295 -10.22 -3.44 3.04
N LEU A 296 -10.74 -4.64 2.72
CA LEU A 296 -11.27 -4.89 1.37
C LEU A 296 -12.58 -4.12 1.12
N PRO A 297 -12.90 -3.83 -0.14
CA PRO A 297 -14.22 -3.30 -0.51
C PRO A 297 -15.27 -4.42 -0.48
N GLU A 298 -16.55 -4.06 -0.33
CA GLU A 298 -17.71 -4.97 -0.24
C GLU A 298 -17.70 -6.08 -1.30
N LYS A 299 -17.35 -5.76 -2.54
CA LYS A 299 -17.51 -6.65 -3.70
C LYS A 299 -16.25 -7.46 -4.04
N ALA A 300 -15.33 -7.64 -3.10
CA ALA A 300 -14.14 -8.49 -3.27
C ALA A 300 -14.27 -9.76 -2.41
N PHE A 301 -15.18 -10.66 -2.80
CA PHE A 301 -15.53 -11.87 -2.04
C PHE A 301 -14.44 -12.95 -2.08
N LEU A 302 -13.74 -13.09 -3.21
CA LEU A 302 -12.71 -14.09 -3.38
C LEU A 302 -11.40 -13.62 -2.73
N LEU A 303 -10.97 -14.30 -1.67
CA LEU A 303 -9.75 -13.96 -0.94
C LEU A 303 -8.46 -14.29 -1.73
N ALA A 304 -7.37 -13.60 -1.40
CA ALA A 304 -6.08 -13.72 -2.10
C ALA A 304 -5.60 -15.18 -2.25
N GLU A 305 -5.67 -15.98 -1.19
CA GLU A 305 -5.26 -17.39 -1.22
C GLU A 305 -6.07 -18.22 -2.22
N LEU A 306 -7.40 -18.08 -2.21
CA LEU A 306 -8.28 -18.82 -3.12
C LEU A 306 -8.06 -18.39 -4.57
N ALA A 307 -7.95 -17.08 -4.80
CA ALA A 307 -7.63 -16.53 -6.11
C ALA A 307 -6.27 -17.05 -6.60
N ARG A 308 -5.25 -17.08 -5.74
CA ARG A 308 -3.91 -17.58 -6.07
C ARG A 308 -3.94 -19.02 -6.49
N ARG A 309 -4.65 -19.87 -5.74
CA ARG A 309 -4.80 -21.30 -6.06
C ARG A 309 -5.47 -21.50 -7.42
N LYS A 310 -6.56 -20.78 -7.71
CA LYS A 310 -7.26 -20.86 -9.00
C LYS A 310 -6.38 -20.36 -10.16
N LEU A 311 -5.74 -19.21 -9.99
CA LEU A 311 -4.85 -18.62 -11.00
C LEU A 311 -3.64 -19.53 -11.28
N MET A 312 -3.00 -20.06 -10.25
CA MET A 312 -1.89 -21.00 -10.42
C MET A 312 -2.30 -22.31 -11.09
N GLN A 313 -3.55 -22.76 -10.92
CA GLN A 313 -4.07 -23.89 -11.68
C GLN A 313 -4.10 -23.57 -13.17
N PHE A 314 -4.66 -22.43 -13.57
CA PHE A 314 -4.67 -21.99 -14.98
C PHE A 314 -3.26 -21.83 -15.55
N VAL A 315 -2.33 -21.28 -14.77
CA VAL A 315 -0.92 -21.17 -15.16
C VAL A 315 -0.32 -22.54 -15.46
N ARG A 316 -0.54 -23.53 -14.57
CA ARG A 316 -0.02 -24.90 -14.75
C ARG A 316 -0.67 -25.62 -15.93
N ASP A 317 -1.97 -25.44 -16.12
CA ASP A 317 -2.71 -26.02 -17.26
C ASP A 317 -2.19 -25.48 -18.60
N GLN A 318 -1.67 -24.25 -18.62
CA GLN A 318 -1.09 -23.60 -19.80
C GLN A 318 0.44 -23.63 -19.85
N ARG A 319 1.10 -24.48 -19.04
CA ARG A 319 2.57 -24.57 -18.94
C ARG A 319 3.29 -24.63 -20.29
N THR A 320 2.79 -25.43 -21.23
CA THR A 320 3.40 -25.59 -22.56
C THR A 320 3.33 -24.30 -23.39
N LEU A 321 2.21 -23.57 -23.31
CA LEU A 321 2.03 -22.31 -24.02
C LEU A 321 2.85 -21.19 -23.38
N ILE A 322 2.93 -21.14 -22.04
CA ILE A 322 3.79 -20.19 -21.32
C ILE A 322 5.26 -20.38 -21.70
N ALA A 323 5.72 -21.62 -21.85
CA ALA A 323 7.09 -21.94 -22.26
C ALA A 323 7.46 -21.44 -23.67
N THR A 324 6.47 -21.14 -24.52
CA THR A 324 6.74 -20.51 -25.83
C THR A 324 7.14 -19.04 -25.72
N ALA A 325 6.85 -18.40 -24.57
CA ALA A 325 7.16 -16.99 -24.35
C ALA A 325 8.52 -16.76 -23.66
N GLY A 326 9.23 -17.81 -23.28
CA GLY A 326 10.58 -17.75 -22.70
C GLY A 326 10.83 -18.88 -21.69
N PRO A 327 12.09 -19.10 -21.28
CA PRO A 327 12.44 -20.19 -20.36
C PRO A 327 12.12 -19.83 -18.88
N PRO A 328 11.94 -20.85 -18.01
CA PRO A 328 11.79 -20.67 -16.57
C PRO A 328 13.10 -20.17 -15.89
N PRO A 329 13.04 -19.69 -14.63
CA PRO A 329 11.84 -19.61 -13.79
C PRO A 329 10.86 -18.51 -14.23
N TYR A 330 9.57 -18.77 -14.03
CA TYR A 330 8.50 -17.81 -14.25
C TYR A 330 8.12 -17.09 -12.96
N VAL A 331 8.15 -15.77 -12.96
CA VAL A 331 7.66 -14.95 -11.87
C VAL A 331 6.15 -14.79 -12.00
N CYS A 332 5.40 -15.17 -10.96
CA CYS A 332 3.96 -15.00 -10.86
C CYS A 332 3.65 -13.84 -9.90
N ARG A 333 3.06 -12.77 -10.44
CA ARG A 333 2.67 -11.58 -9.68
C ARG A 333 1.15 -11.48 -9.60
N GLN A 334 0.61 -11.53 -8.39
CA GLN A 334 -0.83 -11.48 -8.14
C GLN A 334 -1.23 -10.17 -7.46
N PHE A 335 -2.31 -9.56 -7.93
CA PHE A 335 -2.96 -8.41 -7.31
C PHE A 335 -4.44 -8.36 -7.70
N ILE A 336 -5.24 -7.62 -6.94
CA ILE A 336 -6.62 -7.24 -7.29
C ILE A 336 -6.64 -5.77 -7.67
N THR A 337 -7.50 -5.42 -8.63
CA THR A 337 -7.71 -4.03 -9.03
C THR A 337 -9.13 -3.83 -9.53
N THR A 338 -9.52 -2.57 -9.82
CA THR A 338 -10.79 -2.30 -10.47
C THR A 338 -10.69 -2.62 -11.96
N SER A 339 -11.76 -3.17 -12.53
CA SER A 339 -11.84 -3.38 -13.98
C SER A 339 -11.69 -2.07 -14.75
N TYR A 340 -12.16 -0.95 -14.20
CA TYR A 340 -11.90 0.38 -14.76
C TYR A 340 -10.40 0.67 -14.87
N SER A 341 -9.64 0.53 -13.78
CA SER A 341 -8.20 0.84 -13.78
C SER A 341 -7.42 -0.10 -14.70
N LEU A 342 -7.76 -1.39 -14.70
CA LEU A 342 -7.17 -2.37 -15.62
C LEU A 342 -7.45 -1.97 -17.08
N LYS A 343 -8.71 -1.71 -17.43
CA LYS A 343 -9.10 -1.31 -18.80
C LYS A 343 -8.46 0.01 -19.22
N ALA A 344 -8.38 1.00 -18.32
CA ALA A 344 -7.71 2.26 -18.59
C ALA A 344 -6.22 2.07 -18.90
N HIS A 345 -5.53 1.21 -18.13
CA HIS A 345 -4.15 0.83 -18.40
C HIS A 345 -4.00 0.10 -19.74
N LYS A 346 -4.89 -0.87 -20.04
CA LYS A 346 -4.88 -1.56 -21.34
C LYS A 346 -5.11 -0.59 -22.51
N LEU A 347 -6.06 0.34 -22.37
CA LEU A 347 -6.32 1.35 -23.40
C LEU A 347 -5.11 2.27 -23.62
N LYS A 348 -4.40 2.64 -22.54
CA LYS A 348 -3.13 3.39 -22.65
C LYS A 348 -2.11 2.61 -23.49
N LEU A 349 -1.86 1.34 -23.15
CA LEU A 349 -0.93 0.50 -23.91
C LEU A 349 -1.36 0.34 -25.37
N ALA A 350 -2.65 0.17 -25.65
CA ALA A 350 -3.16 0.08 -27.02
C ALA A 350 -2.84 1.35 -27.84
N ARG A 351 -2.92 2.54 -27.24
CA ARG A 351 -2.63 3.82 -27.90
C ARG A 351 -1.15 4.01 -28.24
N GLU A 352 -0.27 3.32 -27.52
CA GLU A 352 1.17 3.34 -27.77
C GLU A 352 1.57 2.37 -28.89
N MET A 353 0.63 1.53 -29.39
CA MET A 353 0.89 0.58 -30.46
C MET A 353 0.82 1.21 -31.86
N PRO A 354 1.62 0.71 -32.84
CA PRO A 354 1.54 1.17 -34.22
C PRO A 354 0.15 0.99 -34.86
N VAL A 355 -0.57 -0.07 -34.48
CA VAL A 355 -1.93 -0.36 -34.95
C VAL A 355 -2.86 -0.54 -33.75
N PHE A 356 -3.56 0.53 -33.39
CA PHE A 356 -4.45 0.60 -32.22
C PHE A 356 -5.52 -0.51 -32.19
N GLY A 357 -6.29 -0.63 -33.28
CA GLY A 357 -7.50 -1.45 -33.34
C GLY A 357 -7.28 -2.97 -33.36
N ASN A 358 -6.06 -3.42 -33.63
CA ASN A 358 -5.71 -4.85 -33.70
C ASN A 358 -4.75 -5.27 -32.58
N SER A 359 -4.77 -4.56 -31.44
CA SER A 359 -3.97 -4.95 -30.27
C SER A 359 -4.81 -5.73 -29.27
N PHE A 360 -4.23 -6.77 -28.66
CA PHE A 360 -4.90 -7.48 -27.55
C PHE A 360 -5.26 -6.55 -26.39
N HIS A 361 -4.45 -5.51 -26.18
CA HIS A 361 -4.73 -4.46 -25.20
C HIS A 361 -6.08 -3.79 -25.46
N TYR A 362 -6.40 -3.48 -26.72
CA TYR A 362 -7.70 -2.91 -27.06
C TYR A 362 -8.82 -3.96 -26.93
N LEU A 363 -8.61 -5.18 -27.42
CA LEU A 363 -9.62 -6.25 -27.38
C LEU A 363 -10.07 -6.60 -25.96
N THR A 364 -9.15 -6.65 -24.99
CA THR A 364 -9.50 -6.97 -23.59
C THR A 364 -10.32 -5.88 -22.92
N THR A 365 -10.37 -4.66 -23.46
CA THR A 365 -11.24 -3.59 -22.92
C THR A 365 -12.74 -3.90 -23.09
N PHE A 366 -13.09 -4.71 -24.09
CA PHE A 366 -14.47 -5.13 -24.38
C PHE A 366 -14.95 -6.30 -23.53
N VAL A 367 -14.04 -7.03 -22.87
CA VAL A 367 -14.42 -8.16 -22.01
C VAL A 367 -15.27 -7.61 -20.85
N PRO A 368 -16.51 -8.10 -20.65
CA PRO A 368 -17.32 -7.75 -19.48
C PRO A 368 -16.61 -8.21 -18.20
N MET A 369 -16.53 -7.33 -17.21
CA MET A 369 -15.84 -7.61 -15.95
C MET A 369 -16.66 -7.05 -14.78
N PRO A 370 -16.66 -7.72 -13.61
CA PRO A 370 -17.15 -7.14 -12.36
C PRO A 370 -16.35 -5.88 -11.99
N HIS A 371 -16.77 -5.19 -10.92
CA HIS A 371 -16.04 -4.00 -10.46
C HIS A 371 -14.59 -4.33 -10.06
N PHE A 372 -14.35 -5.46 -9.37
CA PHE A 372 -13.03 -5.90 -8.96
C PHE A 372 -12.62 -7.21 -9.63
N VAL A 373 -11.37 -7.29 -10.05
CA VAL A 373 -10.79 -8.48 -10.70
C VAL A 373 -9.43 -8.81 -10.09
N TRP A 374 -9.19 -10.10 -9.85
CA TRP A 374 -7.86 -10.62 -9.57
C TRP A 374 -7.10 -10.79 -10.88
N VAL A 375 -5.84 -10.37 -10.88
CA VAL A 375 -4.94 -10.49 -12.02
C VAL A 375 -3.70 -11.25 -11.57
N MET A 376 -3.29 -12.23 -12.37
CA MET A 376 -1.96 -12.84 -12.27
C MET A 376 -1.18 -12.56 -13.54
N GLU A 377 -0.13 -11.75 -13.41
CA GLU A 377 0.87 -11.56 -14.45
C GLU A 377 1.95 -12.64 -14.30
N VAL A 378 2.34 -13.25 -15.40
CA VAL A 378 3.40 -14.26 -15.45
C VAL A 378 4.45 -13.86 -16.46
N ALA A 379 5.71 -13.99 -16.09
CA ALA A 379 6.84 -13.55 -16.89
C ALA A 379 8.07 -14.45 -16.68
N PRO A 380 8.82 -14.82 -17.73
CA PRO A 380 10.19 -15.30 -17.56
C PRO A 380 11.00 -14.31 -16.72
N LEU A 381 11.90 -14.79 -15.86
CA LEU A 381 12.69 -13.94 -14.95
C LEU A 381 13.36 -12.75 -15.67
N ALA A 382 13.93 -12.98 -16.85
CA ALA A 382 14.55 -11.92 -17.65
C ALA A 382 13.56 -10.83 -18.08
N ALA A 383 12.33 -11.19 -18.45
CA ALA A 383 11.28 -10.23 -18.80
C ALA A 383 10.80 -9.47 -17.56
N TYR A 384 10.58 -10.19 -16.45
CA TYR A 384 10.15 -9.58 -15.18
C TYR A 384 11.13 -8.51 -14.69
N ARG A 385 12.44 -8.79 -14.77
CA ARG A 385 13.51 -7.85 -14.41
C ARG A 385 13.48 -6.55 -15.23
N ASN A 386 12.96 -6.61 -16.45
CA ASN A 386 12.78 -5.46 -17.33
C ASN A 386 11.39 -4.80 -17.18
N GLY A 387 10.60 -5.19 -16.17
CA GLY A 387 9.26 -4.65 -15.94
C GLY A 387 8.23 -5.12 -16.97
N LEU A 388 8.45 -6.29 -17.58
CA LEU A 388 7.57 -6.87 -18.59
C LEU A 388 6.92 -8.17 -18.10
N CYS A 389 5.74 -8.47 -18.62
CA CYS A 389 5.12 -9.79 -18.54
C CYS A 389 4.76 -10.33 -19.93
N THR A 390 4.60 -11.65 -20.00
CA THR A 390 4.28 -12.38 -21.23
C THR A 390 2.96 -13.13 -21.14
N ALA A 391 2.40 -13.27 -19.94
CA ALA A 391 1.09 -13.82 -19.73
C ALA A 391 0.33 -13.05 -18.65
N GLU A 392 -1.00 -13.06 -18.78
CA GLU A 392 -1.95 -12.44 -17.87
C GLU A 392 -3.19 -13.31 -17.76
N PHE A 393 -3.61 -13.60 -16.53
CA PHE A 393 -4.82 -14.34 -16.22
C PHE A 393 -5.71 -13.44 -15.37
N VAL A 394 -6.97 -13.25 -15.77
CA VAL A 394 -7.91 -12.35 -15.09
C VAL A 394 -9.10 -13.14 -14.58
N LEU A 395 -9.34 -13.03 -13.28
CA LEU A 395 -10.34 -13.78 -12.53
C LEU A 395 -11.34 -12.82 -11.87
N ASP A 396 -12.60 -13.20 -11.89
CA ASP A 396 -13.69 -12.49 -11.21
C ASP A 396 -13.49 -12.55 -9.68
N ALA A 397 -13.33 -11.37 -9.04
CA ALA A 397 -13.15 -11.27 -7.59
C ALA A 397 -14.45 -11.44 -6.78
N THR A 398 -15.60 -11.45 -7.45
CA THR A 398 -16.91 -11.79 -6.85
C THR A 398 -17.24 -13.27 -6.95
N SER A 399 -16.44 -14.05 -7.70
CA SER A 399 -16.71 -15.47 -7.90
C SER A 399 -16.62 -16.28 -6.60
N GLY A 400 -17.52 -17.25 -6.45
CA GLY A 400 -17.48 -18.20 -5.36
C GLY A 400 -16.29 -19.16 -5.47
N LYS A 401 -16.06 -19.91 -4.38
CA LYS A 401 -15.00 -20.93 -4.31
C LYS A 401 -15.12 -21.98 -5.43
N TYR A 402 -16.34 -22.34 -5.81
CA TYR A 402 -16.63 -23.43 -6.75
C TYR A 402 -16.86 -22.96 -8.20
N ASP A 403 -16.98 -21.65 -8.43
CA ASP A 403 -17.16 -21.11 -9.78
C ASP A 403 -15.85 -21.14 -10.56
N HIS A 404 -15.90 -21.25 -11.89
CA HIS A 404 -14.69 -21.20 -12.71
C HIS A 404 -14.00 -19.82 -12.59
N GLY A 405 -14.78 -18.73 -12.65
CA GLY A 405 -14.35 -17.36 -12.39
C GLY A 405 -13.36 -16.74 -13.38
N LEU A 406 -12.73 -17.51 -14.27
CA LEU A 406 -11.82 -16.95 -15.29
C LEU A 406 -12.61 -16.06 -16.24
N LEU A 407 -12.15 -14.83 -16.44
CA LEU A 407 -12.73 -13.86 -17.37
C LEU A 407 -12.00 -13.88 -18.71
N TYR A 408 -10.67 -13.87 -18.67
CA TYR A 408 -9.83 -14.15 -19.84
C TYR A 408 -8.41 -14.56 -19.41
N MET A 409 -7.67 -15.13 -20.36
CA MET A 409 -6.22 -15.27 -20.26
C MET A 409 -5.54 -14.88 -21.56
N ARG A 410 -4.40 -14.18 -21.47
CA ARG A 410 -3.53 -13.82 -22.59
C ARG A 410 -2.16 -14.45 -22.36
N ILE A 411 -1.61 -15.11 -23.36
CA ILE A 411 -0.25 -15.68 -23.33
C ILE A 411 0.43 -15.36 -24.66
N GLY A 412 1.47 -14.53 -24.61
CA GLY A 412 2.12 -13.96 -25.78
C GLY A 412 1.11 -13.28 -26.71
N SER A 413 1.04 -13.79 -27.94
CA SER A 413 0.13 -13.34 -29.00
C SER A 413 -1.16 -14.16 -29.11
N ARG A 414 -1.60 -14.80 -28.01
CA ARG A 414 -2.87 -15.54 -27.95
C ARG A 414 -3.74 -15.03 -26.81
N LEU A 415 -5.04 -14.90 -27.07
CA LEU A 415 -6.07 -14.54 -26.09
C LEU A 415 -7.17 -15.60 -26.08
N MET A 416 -7.63 -15.95 -24.89
CA MET A 416 -8.83 -16.75 -24.69
C MET A 416 -9.74 -16.03 -23.71
N VAL A 417 -10.98 -15.76 -24.13
CA VAL A 417 -12.02 -15.15 -23.29
C VAL A 417 -12.91 -16.27 -22.73
N SER A 418 -13.42 -16.09 -21.51
CA SER A 418 -14.32 -17.04 -20.87
C SER A 418 -15.50 -17.42 -21.76
N GLY A 419 -15.87 -18.70 -21.74
CA GLY A 419 -16.91 -19.27 -22.61
C GLY A 419 -16.45 -19.60 -24.03
N SER A 420 -15.23 -19.24 -24.44
CA SER A 420 -14.61 -19.72 -25.68
C SER A 420 -13.77 -20.97 -25.41
N THR A 421 -13.84 -21.95 -26.33
CA THR A 421 -12.90 -23.09 -26.38
C THR A 421 -11.69 -22.81 -27.27
N ASN A 422 -11.72 -21.73 -28.05
CA ASN A 422 -10.73 -21.44 -29.08
C ASN A 422 -9.88 -20.23 -28.68
N TRP A 423 -8.57 -20.37 -28.89
CA TRP A 423 -7.62 -19.27 -28.80
C TRP A 423 -7.77 -18.35 -30.01
N VAL A 424 -7.93 -17.06 -29.75
CA VAL A 424 -7.82 -16.02 -30.78
C VAL A 424 -6.35 -15.64 -30.88
N LYS A 425 -5.76 -15.88 -32.06
CA LYS A 425 -4.44 -15.37 -32.41
C LYS A 425 -4.63 -14.04 -33.12
N VAL A 426 -3.90 -13.04 -32.68
CA VAL A 426 -3.83 -11.75 -33.38
C VAL A 426 -2.42 -11.65 -33.91
N ASP A 427 -2.28 -11.22 -35.17
CA ASP A 427 -1.00 -10.89 -35.78
C ASP A 427 -0.47 -9.60 -35.13
N SER A 428 -0.03 -9.73 -33.89
CA SER A 428 0.72 -8.71 -33.17
C SER A 428 2.12 -9.28 -32.90
N GLU A 429 3.14 -8.54 -33.31
CA GLU A 429 4.54 -8.86 -33.02
C GLU A 429 4.85 -8.81 -31.50
N GLN A 430 3.92 -8.31 -30.68
CA GLN A 430 4.12 -8.10 -29.26
C GLN A 430 3.79 -9.35 -28.42
N SER A 431 4.83 -10.07 -28.03
CA SER A 431 4.77 -11.22 -27.10
C SER A 431 4.93 -10.83 -25.62
N SER A 432 5.28 -9.58 -25.32
CA SER A 432 5.44 -9.06 -23.95
C SER A 432 4.98 -7.61 -23.82
N TRP A 433 4.56 -7.21 -22.62
CA TRP A 433 4.07 -5.85 -22.34
C TRP A 433 4.43 -5.42 -20.91
N SER A 434 4.35 -4.12 -20.62
CA SER A 434 4.68 -3.59 -19.29
C SER A 434 3.76 -4.13 -18.20
N LEU A 435 4.33 -4.43 -17.03
CA LEU A 435 3.58 -4.80 -15.83
C LEU A 435 2.61 -3.68 -15.40
N TYR A 436 1.46 -4.07 -14.88
CA TYR A 436 0.50 -3.14 -14.27
C TYR A 436 0.97 -2.66 -12.88
N ARG A 437 1.17 -1.36 -12.69
CA ARG A 437 1.66 -0.78 -11.40
C ARG A 437 0.78 0.32 -10.78
N HIS A 438 -0.41 0.57 -11.34
CA HIS A 438 -1.24 1.72 -10.96
C HIS A 438 -1.81 1.68 -9.53
N ASN A 439 -1.93 0.49 -8.93
CA ASN A 439 -2.48 0.34 -7.58
C ASN A 439 -1.64 1.07 -6.50
N LEU A 440 -0.32 1.11 -6.67
CA LEU A 440 0.61 1.74 -5.74
C LEU A 440 1.06 3.13 -6.24
N GLY A 441 0.13 3.86 -6.85
CA GLY A 441 0.31 5.28 -7.20
C GLY A 441 1.21 5.55 -8.41
N GLU A 442 1.65 4.54 -9.16
CA GLU A 442 2.39 4.72 -10.41
C GLU A 442 1.46 4.92 -11.61
N GLY A 443 1.50 6.07 -12.28
CA GLY A 443 0.65 6.28 -13.46
C GLY A 443 -0.82 6.58 -13.14
N ALA A 444 -1.13 7.05 -11.92
CA ALA A 444 -2.36 7.80 -11.70
C ALA A 444 -2.39 8.95 -12.71
N VAL A 445 -3.32 8.85 -13.66
CA VAL A 445 -3.62 9.86 -14.65
C VAL A 445 -3.90 11.14 -13.87
N GLN A 446 -3.13 12.20 -14.15
CA GLN A 446 -3.49 13.54 -13.71
C GLN A 446 -4.94 13.78 -14.14
N PRO A 447 -5.81 14.28 -13.25
CA PRO A 447 -7.21 14.53 -13.59
C PRO A 447 -7.37 15.36 -14.86
#